data_AF-A0A0N4ZE09-F1
#
_entry.id   AF-A0A0N4ZE09-F1
#
_cell.length_a   1.000
_cell.length_b   1.000
_cell.length_c   1.000
_cell.angle_alpha   90.00
_cell.angle_beta   90.00
_cell.angle_gamma   90.00
#
_symmetry.space_group_name_H-M   'P 1'
#
loop_
_entity.id
_entity.type
_entity.pdbx_description
1 polymer ?
#
loop_
_entity_poly.entity_id
_entity_poly.type
_entity_poly.pdbx_seq_one_letter_code
_entity_poly.pdbx_strand_id
1 'polypeptide(L)'
;MKKPKLIDNEEELKKEIELLDALWDIEATVNTMNIDKPKAEKLDKHPMDDFYEKMKCELKHLEEDNEMRKTIVNVLKDTKCPTHTWYNYNVKDVFEVERDSEEDKFLKDIPNRKLLWHGSRVTNWYGIL
;
A
#
# COMPACT_ATOMS: atom_id res chain seq x y z
N MET A 1 -10.56 -5.85 36.33
CA MET A 1 -10.48 -6.25 34.91
C MET A 1 -11.86 -6.10 34.30
N LYS A 2 -12.01 -5.36 33.20
CA LYS A 2 -13.29 -5.30 32.46
C LYS A 2 -13.51 -6.64 31.77
N LYS A 3 -14.74 -7.15 31.79
CA LYS A 3 -15.10 -8.33 31.00
C LYS A 3 -14.94 -7.99 29.51
N PRO A 4 -14.38 -8.90 28.68
CA PRO A 4 -14.36 -8.73 27.24
C PRO A 4 -15.77 -8.50 26.71
N LYS A 5 -15.88 -7.61 25.72
CA LYS A 5 -17.16 -7.31 25.09
C LYS A 5 -17.57 -8.50 24.19
N LEU A 6 -18.86 -8.82 24.18
CA LEU A 6 -19.42 -9.77 23.21
C LEU A 6 -19.52 -9.08 21.85
N ILE A 7 -19.08 -9.76 20.80
CA ILE A 7 -19.31 -9.33 19.41
C ILE A 7 -20.74 -9.72 19.06
N ASP A 8 -21.65 -8.75 19.01
CA ASP A 8 -23.08 -8.98 18.82
C ASP A 8 -23.66 -8.41 17.51
N ASN A 9 -22.83 -7.74 16.71
CA ASN A 9 -23.25 -7.14 15.45
C ASN A 9 -22.17 -7.26 14.36
N GLU A 10 -22.61 -7.08 13.11
CA GLU A 10 -21.76 -7.24 11.93
C GLU A 10 -20.63 -6.19 11.86
N GLU A 11 -20.87 -4.97 12.35
CA GLU A 11 -19.83 -3.93 12.37
C GLU A 11 -18.69 -4.28 13.32
N GLU A 12 -19.00 -4.83 14.48
CA GLU A 12 -18.00 -5.32 15.44
C GLU A 12 -17.23 -6.50 14.87
N LEU A 13 -17.92 -7.46 14.24
CA LEU A 13 -17.27 -8.57 13.57
C LEU A 13 -16.31 -8.09 12.47
N LYS A 14 -16.74 -7.13 11.63
CA LYS A 14 -15.89 -6.54 10.59
C LYS A 14 -14.64 -5.89 11.17
N LYS A 15 -14.77 -5.17 12.29
CA LYS A 15 -13.61 -4.54 12.96
C LYS A 15 -12.61 -5.59 13.45
N GLU A 16 -13.08 -6.70 14.01
CA GLU A 16 -12.20 -7.77 14.46
C GLU A 16 -11.51 -8.48 13.28
N ILE A 17 -12.21 -8.68 12.15
CA ILE A 17 -11.62 -9.21 10.92
C ILE A 17 -10.54 -8.25 10.40
N GLU A 18 -10.85 -6.96 10.25
CA GLU A 18 -9.88 -5.95 9.81
C GLU A 18 -8.66 -5.84 10.75
N LEU A 19 -8.86 -6.07 12.06
CA LEU A 19 -7.77 -6.11 13.02
C LEU A 19 -6.87 -7.34 12.76
N LEU A 20 -7.46 -8.51 12.56
CA LEU A 20 -6.71 -9.73 12.28
C LEU A 20 -5.94 -9.64 10.95
N ASP A 21 -6.56 -9.10 9.90
CA ASP A 21 -5.91 -8.90 8.60
C ASP A 21 -4.70 -7.96 8.74
N ALA A 22 -4.87 -6.84 9.47
CA ALA A 22 -3.77 -5.91 9.71
C ALA A 22 -2.63 -6.55 10.55
N LEU A 23 -2.95 -7.39 11.53
CA LEU A 23 -1.95 -8.09 12.33
C LEU A 23 -1.19 -9.13 11.48
N TRP A 24 -1.89 -9.84 10.60
CA TRP A 24 -1.28 -10.78 9.66
C TRP A 24 -0.30 -10.06 8.73
N ASP A 25 -0.70 -8.94 8.13
CA ASP A 25 0.15 -8.16 7.22
C ASP A 25 1.42 -7.67 7.92
N ILE A 26 1.30 -7.22 9.19
CA ILE A 26 2.43 -6.80 10.02
C ILE A 26 3.37 -7.99 10.28
N GLU A 27 2.83 -9.15 10.66
CA GLU A 27 3.65 -10.33 10.92
C GLU A 27 4.39 -10.80 9.66
N ALA A 28 3.69 -10.88 8.53
CA ALA A 28 4.28 -11.26 7.24
C ALA A 28 5.41 -10.30 6.85
N THR A 29 5.18 -8.99 7.01
CA THR A 29 6.19 -7.95 6.78
C THR A 29 7.41 -8.15 7.67
N VAL A 30 7.22 -8.31 8.98
CA VAL A 30 8.30 -8.51 9.97
C VAL A 30 9.09 -9.79 9.68
N ASN A 31 8.42 -10.86 9.24
CA ASN A 31 9.08 -12.09 8.85
C ASN A 31 9.98 -11.89 7.63
N THR A 32 9.48 -11.26 6.56
CA THR A 32 10.28 -10.91 5.38
C THR A 32 11.49 -10.05 5.74
N MET A 33 11.33 -9.13 6.68
CA MET A 33 12.43 -8.30 7.19
C MET A 33 13.50 -9.10 7.96
N ASN A 34 13.08 -10.10 8.73
CA ASN A 34 13.96 -10.86 9.63
C ASN A 34 14.63 -12.09 9.00
N ILE A 35 14.02 -12.71 7.98
CA ILE A 35 14.53 -13.95 7.35
C ILE A 35 15.93 -13.75 6.76
N ASP A 36 16.23 -12.56 6.25
CA ASP A 36 17.51 -12.23 5.61
C ASP A 36 18.24 -11.11 6.36
N LYS A 37 18.48 -11.26 7.67
CA LYS A 37 19.52 -10.46 8.33
C LYS A 37 20.87 -10.92 7.75
N PRO A 38 21.63 -10.04 7.08
CA PRO A 38 22.96 -10.43 6.62
C PRO A 38 23.77 -10.88 7.83
N LYS A 39 24.38 -12.07 7.74
CA LYS A 39 25.41 -12.51 8.69
C LYS A 39 26.56 -11.52 8.59
N ALA A 40 26.56 -10.48 9.42
CA ALA A 40 27.67 -9.59 9.74
C ALA A 40 28.82 -9.57 8.71
N GLU A 41 28.54 -9.20 7.47
CA GLU A 41 29.56 -8.99 6.44
C GLU A 41 29.30 -7.62 5.83
N LYS A 42 30.12 -6.65 6.28
CA LYS A 42 30.34 -5.30 5.75
C LYS A 42 29.15 -4.71 4.98
N LEU A 43 28.25 -4.03 5.71
CA LEU A 43 27.21 -3.19 5.14
C LEU A 43 27.83 -1.95 4.47
N ASP A 44 28.22 -2.09 3.20
CA ASP A 44 28.42 -0.93 2.30
C ASP A 44 27.07 -0.36 1.80
N LYS A 45 25.95 -1.00 2.16
CA LYS A 45 24.60 -0.66 1.72
C LYS A 45 23.75 -0.15 2.87
N HIS A 46 22.89 0.84 2.59
CA HIS A 46 22.01 1.39 3.61
C HIS A 46 20.89 0.39 3.91
N PRO A 47 20.47 0.19 5.19
CA PRO A 47 19.44 -0.80 5.53
C PRO A 47 18.10 -0.61 4.80
N MET A 48 17.76 0.61 4.37
CA MET A 48 16.56 0.87 3.56
C MET A 48 16.68 0.33 2.14
N ASP A 49 17.89 0.28 1.58
CA ASP A 49 18.10 -0.27 0.25
C ASP A 49 17.85 -1.79 0.27
N ASP A 50 18.26 -2.47 1.35
CA ASP A 50 17.95 -3.89 1.57
C ASP A 50 16.44 -4.13 1.68
N PHE A 51 15.70 -3.24 2.37
CA PHE A 51 14.24 -3.34 2.47
C PHE A 51 13.57 -3.10 1.11
N TYR A 52 14.05 -2.11 0.37
CA TYR A 52 13.54 -1.80 -0.96
C TYR A 52 13.74 -2.96 -1.94
N GLU A 53 14.91 -3.59 -1.95
CA GLU A 53 15.18 -4.76 -2.80
C GLU A 53 14.32 -5.97 -2.42
N LYS A 54 14.08 -6.20 -1.13
CA LYS A 54 13.23 -7.30 -0.65
C LYS A 54 11.76 -7.13 -1.02
N MET A 55 11.30 -5.90 -1.22
CA MET A 55 9.93 -5.58 -1.65
C MET A 55 9.66 -6.08 -3.08
N LYS A 56 10.70 -6.24 -3.92
CA LYS A 56 10.57 -6.69 -5.33
C LYS A 56 9.55 -5.87 -6.13
N CYS A 57 9.62 -4.57 -5.92
CA CYS A 57 8.76 -3.59 -6.54
C CYS A 57 9.57 -2.31 -6.77
N GLU A 58 9.60 -1.83 -8.00
CA GLU A 58 10.21 -0.57 -8.37
C GLU A 58 9.23 0.59 -8.10
N LEU A 59 9.73 1.63 -7.43
CA LEU A 59 9.01 2.87 -7.15
C LEU A 59 9.77 4.04 -7.77
N LYS A 60 9.17 4.69 -8.76
CA LYS A 60 9.78 5.83 -9.45
C LYS A 60 9.01 7.10 -9.16
N HIS A 61 9.70 8.10 -8.60
CA HIS A 61 9.12 9.41 -8.32
C HIS A 61 8.74 10.13 -9.62
N LEU A 62 7.51 10.66 -9.67
CA LEU A 62 7.04 11.52 -10.75
C LEU A 62 7.17 12.99 -10.38
N GLU A 63 8.01 13.70 -11.13
CA GLU A 63 8.25 15.14 -10.97
C GLU A 63 6.98 15.98 -11.16
N GLU A 64 7.00 17.21 -10.64
CA GLU A 64 5.84 18.12 -10.64
C GLU A 64 5.37 18.51 -12.04
N ASP A 65 6.31 18.60 -12.98
CA ASP A 65 6.06 18.97 -14.36
C ASP A 65 5.50 17.82 -15.19
N ASN A 66 5.54 16.58 -14.68
CA ASN A 66 5.07 15.39 -15.35
C ASN A 66 3.55 15.44 -15.63
N GLU A 67 3.16 15.24 -16.88
CA GLU A 67 1.77 15.26 -17.33
C GLU A 67 0.90 14.17 -16.68
N MET A 68 1.49 13.01 -16.38
CA MET A 68 0.78 11.92 -15.70
C MET A 68 0.45 12.32 -14.26
N ARG A 69 1.39 12.94 -13.54
CA ARG A 69 1.15 13.47 -12.19
C ARG A 69 0.02 14.50 -12.21
N LYS A 70 0.05 15.45 -13.15
CA LYS A 70 -1.03 16.46 -13.30
C LYS A 70 -2.39 15.80 -13.53
N THR A 71 -2.45 14.78 -14.40
CA THR A 71 -3.67 14.03 -14.70
C THR A 71 -4.21 13.34 -13.44
N ILE A 72 -3.36 12.62 -12.70
CA ILE A 72 -3.72 11.94 -11.45
C ILE A 72 -4.28 12.94 -10.43
N VAL A 73 -3.60 14.07 -10.23
CA VAL A 73 -4.03 15.13 -9.29
C VAL A 73 -5.39 15.70 -9.68
N ASN A 74 -5.64 15.91 -10.98
CA ASN A 74 -6.92 16.42 -11.46
C ASN A 74 -8.05 15.41 -11.25
N VAL A 75 -7.85 14.15 -11.64
CA VAL A 75 -8.85 13.09 -11.44
C VAL A 75 -9.16 12.91 -9.95
N LEU A 76 -8.15 12.97 -9.07
CA LEU A 76 -8.35 12.88 -7.63
C LEU A 76 -9.25 14.03 -7.12
N LYS A 77 -8.99 15.27 -7.55
CA LYS A 77 -9.81 16.44 -7.20
C LYS A 77 -11.24 16.32 -7.73
N ASP A 78 -11.41 15.91 -8.98
CA ASP A 78 -12.71 15.82 -9.66
C ASP A 78 -13.56 14.66 -9.11
N THR A 79 -12.93 13.60 -8.62
CA THR A 79 -13.61 12.44 -8.04
C THR A 79 -13.84 12.55 -6.53
N LYS A 80 -13.59 13.72 -5.92
CA LYS A 80 -13.88 13.94 -4.50
C LYS A 80 -15.39 13.84 -4.24
N CYS A 81 -15.78 12.88 -3.41
CA CYS A 81 -17.18 12.72 -3.00
C CYS A 81 -17.68 13.95 -2.21
N PRO A 82 -18.78 14.61 -2.64
CA PRO A 82 -19.31 15.80 -1.96
C PRO A 82 -19.75 15.57 -0.51
N THR A 83 -20.07 14.32 -0.13
CA THR A 83 -20.48 13.98 1.25
C THR A 83 -19.29 13.81 2.20
N HIS A 84 -18.07 13.64 1.68
CA HIS A 84 -16.86 13.46 2.48
C HIS A 84 -16.20 14.82 2.78
N THR A 85 -16.90 15.69 3.51
CA THR A 85 -16.46 17.06 3.84
C THR A 85 -15.59 17.15 5.10
N TRP A 86 -15.50 16.06 5.87
CA TRP A 86 -14.76 16.01 7.13
C TRP A 86 -13.24 16.11 6.96
N TYR A 87 -12.73 16.06 5.73
CA TYR A 87 -11.31 16.24 5.42
C TYR A 87 -11.06 16.93 4.07
N ASN A 88 -9.84 17.46 3.97
CA ASN A 88 -9.20 17.83 2.71
C ASN A 88 -7.86 17.09 2.60
N TYR A 89 -7.42 16.86 1.38
CA TYR A 89 -6.13 16.23 1.09
C TYR A 89 -5.37 17.07 0.07
N ASN A 90 -4.04 16.98 0.15
CA ASN A 90 -3.13 17.51 -0.85
C ASN A 90 -2.19 16.40 -1.30
N VAL A 91 -1.99 16.27 -2.60
CA VAL A 91 -1.05 15.29 -3.17
C VAL A 91 0.35 15.84 -2.96
N LYS A 92 1.16 15.14 -2.16
CA LYS A 92 2.56 15.49 -1.95
C LYS A 92 3.40 14.89 -3.08
N ASP A 93 3.44 13.57 -3.12
CA ASP A 93 4.28 12.81 -4.03
C ASP A 93 3.41 11.83 -4.83
N VAL A 94 3.87 11.48 -6.02
CA VAL A 94 3.29 10.43 -6.86
C VAL A 94 4.42 9.51 -7.30
N PHE A 95 4.20 8.21 -7.15
CA PHE A 95 5.15 7.19 -7.55
C PHE A 95 4.51 6.32 -8.62
N GLU A 96 5.24 6.09 -9.70
CA GLU A 96 5.01 4.99 -10.63
C GLU A 96 5.47 3.70 -9.94
N VAL A 97 4.65 2.65 -10.04
CA VAL A 97 4.82 1.39 -9.32
C VAL A 97 4.91 0.27 -10.34
N GLU A 98 5.98 -0.51 -10.28
CA GLU A 98 6.19 -1.68 -11.13
C GLU A 98 6.57 -2.88 -10.27
N ARG A 99 5.70 -3.90 -10.22
CA ARG A 99 5.91 -5.11 -9.41
C ARG A 99 6.37 -6.24 -10.31
N ASP A 100 7.47 -6.89 -9.94
CA ASP A 100 8.14 -7.91 -10.76
C ASP A 100 7.21 -9.02 -11.28
N SER A 101 6.20 -9.41 -10.50
CA SER A 101 5.31 -10.52 -10.84
C SER A 101 3.97 -10.11 -11.49
N GLU A 102 3.68 -8.81 -11.58
CA GLU A 102 2.36 -8.35 -11.98
C GLU A 102 2.18 -8.35 -13.51
N GLU A 103 3.21 -8.02 -14.27
CA GLU A 103 3.12 -8.00 -15.73
C GLU A 103 2.76 -9.37 -16.32
N ASP A 104 3.34 -10.44 -15.77
CA ASP A 104 3.09 -11.82 -16.19
C ASP A 104 1.69 -12.33 -15.79
N LYS A 105 1.16 -11.85 -14.67
CA LYS A 105 -0.15 -12.27 -14.14
C LYS A 105 -1.31 -11.43 -14.66
N PHE A 106 -1.03 -10.24 -15.17
CA PHE A 106 -2.05 -9.29 -15.60
C PHE A 106 -2.75 -9.76 -16.87
N LEU A 107 -4.07 -9.89 -16.81
CA LEU A 107 -4.90 -10.38 -17.91
C LEU A 107 -5.14 -9.28 -18.97
N LYS A 108 -4.11 -8.99 -19.77
CA LYS A 108 -4.09 -7.91 -20.77
C LYS A 108 -5.23 -8.01 -21.81
N ASP A 109 -5.72 -9.21 -22.09
CA ASP A 109 -6.73 -9.47 -23.12
C ASP A 109 -8.17 -9.10 -22.70
N ILE A 110 -8.41 -8.82 -21.42
CA ILE A 110 -9.74 -8.42 -20.95
C ILE A 110 -10.02 -6.95 -21.36
N PRO A 111 -11.14 -6.68 -22.06
CA PRO A 111 -11.50 -5.33 -22.50
C PRO A 111 -11.98 -4.44 -21.34
N ASN A 112 -12.23 -3.15 -21.62
CA ASN A 112 -12.75 -2.17 -20.65
C ASN A 112 -11.83 -1.96 -19.43
N ARG A 113 -10.53 -1.82 -19.69
CA ARG A 113 -9.55 -1.51 -18.65
C ARG A 113 -9.78 -0.09 -18.10
N LYS A 114 -9.75 0.03 -16.77
CA LYS A 114 -9.94 1.28 -16.04
C LYS A 114 -8.89 1.41 -14.95
N LEU A 115 -8.47 2.65 -14.70
CA LEU A 115 -7.69 3.00 -13.52
C LEU A 115 -8.67 3.33 -12.38
N LEU A 116 -8.49 2.67 -11.23
CA LEU A 116 -9.39 2.77 -10.07
C LEU A 116 -8.61 3.08 -8.81
N TRP A 117 -9.28 3.65 -7.80
CA TRP A 117 -8.69 3.96 -6.51
C TRP A 117 -8.77 2.78 -5.55
N HIS A 118 -7.66 2.48 -4.90
CA HIS A 118 -7.60 1.57 -3.76
C HIS A 118 -6.90 2.29 -2.60
N GLY A 119 -7.56 2.33 -1.43
CA GLY A 119 -7.02 2.93 -0.21
C GLY A 119 -6.81 1.86 0.86
N SER A 120 -5.63 1.85 1.48
CA SER A 120 -5.28 0.94 2.57
C SER A 120 -4.57 1.67 3.70
N ARG A 121 -4.46 1.00 4.86
CA ARG A 121 -3.72 1.50 6.02
C ARG A 121 -2.23 1.54 5.71
N VAL A 122 -1.51 2.51 6.29
CA VAL A 122 -0.08 2.70 6.00
C VAL A 122 0.75 1.46 6.31
N THR A 123 0.37 0.73 7.36
CA THR A 123 1.02 -0.51 7.81
C THR A 123 0.98 -1.65 6.80
N ASN A 124 0.05 -1.61 5.85
CA ASN A 124 -0.19 -2.72 4.93
C ASN A 124 0.55 -2.52 3.59
N TRP A 125 1.01 -1.30 3.28
CA TRP A 125 1.60 -1.01 1.97
C TRP A 125 2.85 -1.82 1.67
N TYR A 126 3.67 -2.15 2.68
CA TYR A 126 4.84 -3.01 2.46
C TYR A 126 4.47 -4.42 2.00
N GLY A 127 3.33 -4.97 2.43
CA GLY A 127 2.85 -6.28 1.97
C GLY A 127 2.09 -6.22 0.64
N ILE A 128 1.53 -5.05 0.30
CA ILE A 128 0.80 -4.83 -0.96
C ILE A 128 1.78 -4.62 -2.12
N LEU A 129 2.84 -3.85 -1.91
CA LEU A 129 3.93 -3.63 -2.86
C LEU A 129 4.77 -4.92 -2.95
#